data_AF-A0A529M5T0-F1
#
_entry.id   AF-A0A529M5T0-F1
#
_cell.length_a   1.000
_cell.length_b   1.000
_cell.length_c   1.000
_cell.angle_alpha   90.00
_cell.angle_beta   90.00
_cell.angle_gamma   90.00
#
_symmetry.space_group_name_H-M   'P 1'
#
loop_
_entity.id
_entity.type
_entity.pdbx_description
1 polymer ?
#
loop_
_entity_poly.entity_id
_entity_poly.type
_entity_poly.pdbx_seq_one_letter_code
_entity_poly.pdbx_strand_id
1 'polypeptide(L)'
;MTALDDKINERFPGLVVRKDLVKAVKGNAIVPSYVLEFLLGQYCATNDEASIQSGIETVKEILRKHYVHRNEAGLIRSNIREKGRWKVIDKISVDLNTDKDAYEVTFSNLGIKNVIIDSGTVKAHPKLLVSGVWCIADVEYEHSEDK
;
A
#
# COMPACT_ATOMS: atom_id res chain seq x y z
N MET A 1 6.60 -26.04 12.17
CA MET A 1 6.43 -26.12 10.70
C MET A 1 7.02 -27.42 10.18
N THR A 2 6.67 -27.81 8.97
CA THR A 2 7.03 -29.06 8.29
C THR A 2 8.17 -28.83 7.27
N ALA A 3 8.85 -29.90 6.85
CA ALA A 3 9.86 -29.83 5.78
C ALA A 3 9.31 -29.33 4.42
N LEU A 4 7.99 -29.33 4.25
CA LEU A 4 7.33 -28.73 3.09
C LEU A 4 7.33 -27.20 3.19
N ASP A 5 7.11 -26.65 4.38
CA ASP A 5 7.10 -25.20 4.62
C ASP A 5 8.48 -24.59 4.32
N ASP A 6 9.56 -25.26 4.74
CA ASP A 6 10.94 -24.88 4.42
C ASP A 6 11.17 -24.78 2.90
N LYS A 7 10.81 -25.84 2.17
CA LYS A 7 10.96 -25.90 0.69
C LYS A 7 10.11 -24.83 -0.01
N ILE A 8 8.92 -24.57 0.49
CA ILE A 8 8.02 -23.57 -0.10
C ILE A 8 8.59 -22.17 0.09
N ASN A 9 9.09 -21.84 1.29
CA ASN A 9 9.74 -20.56 1.55
C ASN A 9 11.02 -20.37 0.72
N GLU A 10 11.82 -21.42 0.51
CA GLU A 10 13.01 -21.38 -0.33
C GLU A 10 12.68 -21.12 -1.82
N ARG A 11 11.63 -21.79 -2.33
CA ARG A 11 11.30 -21.77 -3.76
C ARG A 11 10.39 -20.62 -4.18
N PHE A 12 9.63 -20.07 -3.25
CA PHE A 12 8.64 -19.03 -3.52
C PHE A 12 8.74 -17.85 -2.53
N PRO A 13 9.94 -17.26 -2.36
CA PRO A 13 10.12 -16.13 -1.44
C PRO A 13 9.20 -14.97 -1.84
N GLY A 14 8.55 -14.35 -0.84
CA GLY A 14 7.62 -13.24 -1.07
C GLY A 14 6.23 -13.64 -1.59
N LEU A 15 6.01 -14.92 -1.92
CA LEU A 15 4.72 -15.46 -2.40
C LEU A 15 4.03 -16.37 -1.37
N VAL A 16 4.67 -16.57 -0.21
CA VAL A 16 4.20 -17.43 0.88
C VAL A 16 3.88 -16.54 2.07
N VAL A 17 2.75 -16.79 2.71
CA VAL A 17 2.29 -15.98 3.84
C VAL A 17 1.91 -16.84 5.03
N ARG A 18 2.43 -16.47 6.19
CA ARG A 18 2.06 -17.00 7.50
C ARG A 18 0.75 -16.36 7.98
N LYS A 19 -0.38 -16.94 7.59
CA LYS A 19 -1.73 -16.42 7.90
C LYS A 19 -2.02 -16.32 9.40
N ASP A 20 -1.37 -17.14 10.22
CA ASP A 20 -1.46 -17.09 11.67
C ASP A 20 -0.97 -15.77 12.25
N LEU A 21 -0.02 -15.10 11.59
CA LEU A 21 0.56 -13.83 12.04
C LEU A 21 -0.32 -12.60 11.77
N VAL A 22 -1.38 -12.73 10.97
CA VAL A 22 -2.27 -11.60 10.63
C VAL A 22 -2.85 -10.94 11.89
N LYS A 23 -3.18 -11.74 12.92
CA LYS A 23 -3.69 -11.23 14.20
C LYS A 23 -2.67 -10.36 14.95
N ALA A 24 -1.37 -10.67 14.81
CA ALA A 24 -0.30 -9.96 15.50
C ALA A 24 -0.08 -8.53 14.97
N VAL A 25 -0.40 -8.29 13.69
CA VAL A 25 -0.23 -6.99 13.03
C VAL A 25 -1.51 -6.17 12.91
N LYS A 26 -2.69 -6.81 12.93
CA LYS A 26 -3.98 -6.12 12.71
C LYS A 26 -4.28 -5.05 13.76
N GLY A 27 -4.04 -5.34 15.05
CA GLY A 27 -4.41 -4.44 16.14
C GLY A 27 -5.85 -3.92 16.03
N ASN A 28 -6.02 -2.61 16.17
CA ASN A 28 -7.30 -1.90 15.95
C ASN A 28 -7.44 -1.32 14.52
N ALA A 29 -6.50 -1.61 13.63
CA ALA A 29 -6.46 -1.00 12.31
C ALA A 29 -7.58 -1.58 11.41
N ILE A 30 -8.32 -0.72 10.72
CA ILE A 30 -9.42 -1.09 9.81
C ILE A 30 -8.85 -1.44 8.42
N VAL A 31 -7.82 -2.29 8.40
CA VAL A 31 -7.12 -2.71 7.18
C VAL A 31 -7.66 -4.07 6.74
N PRO A 32 -7.99 -4.26 5.46
CA PRO A 32 -8.40 -5.58 4.96
C PRO A 32 -7.30 -6.63 5.16
N SER A 33 -7.69 -7.86 5.51
CA SER A 33 -6.73 -8.93 5.84
C SER A 33 -5.73 -9.21 4.72
N TYR A 34 -6.14 -9.18 3.45
CA TYR A 34 -5.23 -9.45 2.33
C TYR A 34 -4.12 -8.40 2.18
N VAL A 35 -4.32 -7.16 2.65
CA VAL A 35 -3.26 -6.14 2.66
C VAL A 35 -2.23 -6.48 3.73
N LEU A 36 -2.69 -6.93 4.91
CA LEU A 36 -1.81 -7.40 5.98
C LEU A 36 -1.05 -8.66 5.56
N GLU A 37 -1.73 -9.59 4.89
CA GLU A 37 -1.13 -10.80 4.34
C GLU A 37 -0.06 -10.48 3.29
N PHE A 38 -0.31 -9.52 2.40
CA PHE A 38 0.69 -9.05 1.44
C PHE A 38 1.95 -8.54 2.16
N LEU A 39 1.80 -7.65 3.15
CA LEU A 39 2.92 -7.12 3.92
C LEU A 39 3.66 -8.24 4.67
N LEU A 40 2.94 -9.14 5.33
CA LEU A 40 3.54 -10.29 6.02
C LEU A 40 4.28 -11.23 5.05
N GLY A 41 3.77 -11.45 3.85
CA GLY A 41 4.47 -12.24 2.83
C GLY A 41 5.80 -11.61 2.41
N GLN A 42 5.93 -10.29 2.44
CA GLN A 42 7.17 -9.59 2.10
C GLN A 42 8.21 -9.63 3.24
N TYR A 43 7.77 -9.52 4.50
CA TYR A 43 8.67 -9.34 5.65
C TYR A 43 8.78 -10.56 6.57
N CYS A 44 7.91 -11.57 6.43
CA CYS A 44 7.83 -12.73 7.31
C CYS A 44 7.82 -14.07 6.55
N ALA A 45 8.24 -14.10 5.27
CA ALA A 45 8.41 -15.34 4.50
C ALA A 45 9.72 -16.07 4.88
N THR A 46 9.85 -16.43 6.17
CA THR A 46 11.01 -17.10 6.76
C THR A 46 10.58 -17.95 7.95
N ASN A 47 11.47 -18.84 8.39
CA ASN A 47 11.26 -19.75 9.52
C ASN A 47 12.12 -19.37 10.74
N ASP A 48 12.98 -18.36 10.61
CA ASP A 48 13.74 -17.82 11.72
C ASP A 48 12.84 -16.92 12.59
N GLU A 49 12.58 -17.35 13.83
CA GLU A 49 11.67 -16.65 14.76
C GLU A 49 12.13 -15.21 15.06
N ALA A 50 13.45 -14.97 15.12
CA ALA A 50 13.98 -13.62 15.32
C ALA A 50 13.64 -12.70 14.14
N SER A 51 13.83 -13.20 12.91
CA SER A 51 13.45 -12.51 11.68
C SER A 51 11.95 -12.29 11.57
N ILE A 52 11.13 -13.27 11.95
CA ILE A 52 9.66 -13.14 12.00
C ILE A 52 9.26 -12.00 12.94
N GLN A 53 9.82 -11.97 14.15
CA GLN A 53 9.49 -10.93 15.12
C GLN A 53 9.91 -9.53 14.63
N SER A 54 11.07 -9.41 13.99
CA SER A 54 11.52 -8.17 13.35
C SER A 54 10.60 -7.77 12.18
N GLY A 55 10.19 -8.74 11.37
CA GLY A 55 9.25 -8.55 10.27
C GLY A 55 7.88 -8.03 10.74
N ILE A 56 7.33 -8.59 11.82
CA ILE A 56 6.08 -8.13 12.43
C ILE A 56 6.19 -6.66 12.87
N GLU A 57 7.30 -6.27 13.50
CA GLU A 57 7.49 -4.88 13.93
C GLU A 57 7.62 -3.93 12.74
N THR A 58 8.32 -4.36 11.69
CA THR A 58 8.43 -3.62 10.42
C THR A 58 7.05 -3.39 9.79
N VAL A 59 6.20 -4.43 9.74
CA VAL A 59 4.84 -4.33 9.21
C VAL A 59 4.00 -3.36 10.04
N LYS A 60 4.06 -3.43 11.37
CA LYS A 60 3.36 -2.48 12.26
C LYS A 60 3.81 -1.05 12.02
N GLU A 61 5.10 -0.83 11.85
CA GLU A 61 5.65 0.49 11.58
C GLU A 61 5.20 1.04 10.23
N ILE A 62 5.21 0.22 9.18
CA ILE A 62 4.71 0.57 7.85
C ILE A 62 3.26 1.00 7.93
N LEU A 63 2.40 0.21 8.60
CA LEU A 63 0.99 0.54 8.77
C LEU A 63 0.82 1.85 9.55
N ARG A 64 1.51 2.01 10.67
CA ARG A 64 1.45 3.24 11.48
C ARG A 64 1.86 4.49 10.70
N LYS A 65 2.88 4.39 9.83
CA LYS A 65 3.42 5.54 9.08
C LYS A 65 2.66 5.87 7.80
N HIS A 66 2.18 4.84 7.10
CA HIS A 66 1.72 4.99 5.73
C HIS A 66 0.23 4.72 5.56
N TYR A 67 -0.42 3.97 6.46
CA TYR A 67 -1.85 3.75 6.34
C TYR A 67 -2.64 5.05 6.53
N VAL A 68 -3.52 5.34 5.57
CA VAL A 68 -4.33 6.55 5.62
C VAL A 68 -5.57 6.29 6.46
N HIS A 69 -5.56 6.80 7.68
CA HIS A 69 -6.77 6.93 8.49
C HIS A 69 -7.58 8.16 8.03
N ARG A 70 -8.88 7.97 7.72
CA ARG A 70 -9.73 9.04 7.15
C ARG A 70 -9.79 10.30 8.02
N ASN A 71 -9.80 10.13 9.34
CA ASN A 71 -9.78 11.23 10.31
C ASN A 71 -8.42 11.97 10.36
N GLU A 72 -7.36 11.38 9.82
CA GLU A 72 -6.00 11.95 9.77
C GLU A 72 -5.60 12.38 8.35
N ALA A 73 -6.51 12.28 7.36
CA ALA A 73 -6.22 12.60 5.97
C ALA A 73 -5.69 14.04 5.77
N GLY A 74 -6.15 15.00 6.59
CA GLY A 74 -5.62 16.37 6.59
C GLY A 74 -4.13 16.43 6.96
N LEU A 75 -3.74 15.72 8.02
CA LEU A 75 -2.34 15.64 8.47
C LEU A 75 -1.45 14.97 7.42
N ILE A 76 -1.92 13.87 6.81
CA ILE A 76 -1.16 13.16 5.78
C ILE A 76 -0.97 14.02 4.53
N ARG A 77 -1.99 14.77 4.08
CA ARG A 77 -1.85 15.73 2.98
C ARG A 77 -0.84 16.82 3.30
N SER A 78 -0.82 17.33 4.53
CA SER A 78 0.22 18.27 4.96
C SER A 78 1.61 17.63 4.90
N ASN A 79 1.76 16.38 5.36
CA ASN A 79 3.05 15.68 5.29
C ASN A 79 3.52 15.48 3.85
N ILE A 80 2.61 15.15 2.92
CA ILE A 80 2.90 15.03 1.49
C ILE A 80 3.46 16.36 0.95
N ARG A 81 2.80 17.49 1.26
CA ARG A 81 3.25 18.83 0.87
C ARG A 81 4.62 19.17 1.46
N GLU A 82 4.79 19.07 2.78
CA GLU A 82 6.02 19.50 3.45
C GLU A 82 7.24 18.64 3.10
N LYS A 83 7.03 17.37 2.73
CA LYS A 83 8.13 16.45 2.38
C LYS A 83 8.35 16.30 0.89
N GLY A 84 7.48 16.86 0.05
CA GLY A 84 7.48 16.69 -1.41
C GLY A 84 7.03 15.30 -1.87
N ARG A 85 7.54 14.22 -1.25
CA ARG A 85 7.16 12.84 -1.57
C ARG A 85 6.84 12.04 -0.32
N TRP A 86 5.78 11.25 -0.37
CA TRP A 86 5.34 10.43 0.76
C TRP A 86 4.68 9.13 0.31
N LYS A 87 4.95 8.04 1.01
CA LYS A 87 4.26 6.76 0.78
C LYS A 87 2.94 6.71 1.56
N VAL A 88 1.89 6.23 0.91
CA VAL A 88 0.57 6.00 1.51
C VAL A 88 0.06 4.59 1.21
N ILE A 89 -0.69 4.01 2.15
CA ILE A 89 -1.49 2.81 1.96
C ILE A 89 -2.95 3.23 1.92
N ASP A 90 -3.54 3.13 0.73
CA ASP A 90 -4.93 3.54 0.47
C ASP A 90 -5.54 2.64 -0.61
N LYS A 91 -6.87 2.63 -0.69
CA LYS A 91 -7.60 2.09 -1.81
C LYS A 91 -7.67 3.14 -2.92
N ILE A 92 -7.09 2.81 -4.06
CA ILE A 92 -6.92 3.70 -5.20
C ILE A 92 -7.76 3.20 -6.37
N SER A 93 -8.50 4.09 -7.02
CA SER A 93 -9.15 3.85 -8.32
C SER A 93 -8.67 4.87 -9.34
N VAL A 94 -8.73 4.49 -10.62
CA VAL A 94 -8.36 5.35 -11.75
C VAL A 94 -9.53 5.40 -12.71
N ASP A 95 -9.75 6.56 -13.31
CA ASP A 95 -10.74 6.79 -14.37
C ASP A 95 -10.07 7.53 -15.54
N LEU A 96 -10.56 7.33 -16.77
CA LEU A 96 -10.15 8.13 -17.93
C LEU A 96 -11.01 9.40 -17.97
N ASN A 97 -10.37 10.55 -17.77
CA ASN A 97 -10.99 11.84 -18.01
C ASN A 97 -10.95 12.14 -19.52
N THR A 98 -12.07 11.96 -20.21
CA THR A 98 -12.17 12.15 -21.67
C THR A 98 -12.05 13.60 -22.11
N ASP A 99 -12.34 14.56 -21.21
CA ASP A 99 -12.27 15.98 -21.54
C ASP A 99 -10.81 16.48 -21.54
N LYS A 100 -9.97 15.87 -20.70
CA LYS A 100 -8.54 16.19 -20.58
C LYS A 100 -7.61 15.22 -21.30
N ASP A 101 -8.17 14.14 -21.84
CA ASP A 101 -7.42 13.00 -22.39
C ASP A 101 -6.34 12.48 -21.42
N ALA A 102 -6.71 12.33 -20.14
CA ALA A 102 -5.79 11.98 -19.08
C ALA A 102 -6.41 10.98 -18.08
N TYR A 103 -5.58 10.11 -17.51
CA TYR A 103 -6.00 9.26 -16.40
C TYR A 103 -5.92 10.04 -15.09
N GLU A 104 -6.99 9.96 -14.31
CA GLU A 104 -7.13 10.63 -13.02
C GLU A 104 -7.36 9.60 -11.91
N VAL A 105 -6.64 9.77 -10.81
CA VAL A 105 -6.65 8.88 -9.65
C VAL A 105 -7.56 9.47 -8.56
N THR A 106 -8.30 8.58 -7.91
CA THR A 106 -9.02 8.85 -6.66
C THR A 106 -8.44 8.01 -5.51
N PHE A 107 -8.11 8.67 -4.41
CA PHE A 107 -7.66 8.05 -3.16
C PHE A 107 -8.82 8.00 -2.16
N SER A 108 -9.23 6.80 -1.75
CA SER A 108 -10.46 6.59 -0.98
C SER A 108 -10.38 7.18 0.44
N ASN A 109 -9.26 6.98 1.14
CA ASN A 109 -9.10 7.44 2.51
C ASN A 109 -8.42 8.80 2.61
N LEU A 110 -7.49 9.11 1.70
CA LEU A 110 -6.83 10.41 1.64
C LEU A 110 -7.81 11.50 1.17
N GLY A 111 -8.87 11.10 0.46
CA GLY A 111 -9.95 11.99 0.05
C GLY A 111 -9.55 12.98 -1.04
N ILE A 112 -8.52 12.65 -1.83
CA ILE A 112 -8.10 13.45 -2.98
C ILE A 112 -8.57 12.78 -4.27
N LYS A 113 -8.88 13.61 -5.26
CA LYS A 113 -9.37 13.22 -6.59
C LYS A 113 -8.63 14.02 -7.65
N ASN A 114 -8.78 13.61 -8.90
CA ASN A 114 -8.22 14.30 -10.07
C ASN A 114 -6.68 14.38 -10.03
N VAL A 115 -6.04 13.41 -9.39
CA VAL A 115 -4.57 13.32 -9.34
C VAL A 115 -4.10 12.67 -10.63
N ILE A 116 -3.21 13.32 -11.36
CA ILE A 116 -2.71 12.80 -12.63
C ILE A 116 -1.83 11.56 -12.40
N ILE A 117 -2.00 10.56 -13.25
CA ILE A 117 -1.16 9.36 -13.31
C ILE A 117 -0.75 9.08 -14.75
N ASP A 118 0.47 8.58 -14.94
CA ASP A 118 0.95 8.24 -16.26
C ASP A 118 0.22 7.01 -16.84
N SER A 119 0.06 7.00 -18.17
CA SER A 119 -0.62 5.89 -18.85
C SER A 119 0.13 4.55 -18.76
N GLY A 120 1.45 4.58 -18.51
CA GLY A 120 2.28 3.38 -18.35
C GLY A 120 1.89 2.60 -17.09
N THR A 121 1.75 3.30 -15.96
CA THR A 121 1.30 2.71 -14.70
C THR A 121 -0.10 2.11 -14.84
N VAL A 122 -1.02 2.79 -15.54
CA VAL A 122 -2.38 2.27 -15.77
C VAL A 122 -2.37 1.02 -16.66
N LYS A 123 -1.57 1.00 -17.73
CA LYS A 123 -1.41 -0.18 -18.61
C LYS A 123 -0.81 -1.37 -17.90
N ALA A 124 0.16 -1.15 -17.00
CA ALA A 124 0.76 -2.20 -16.19
C ALA A 124 -0.21 -2.75 -15.13
N HIS A 125 -1.14 -1.91 -14.65
CA HIS A 125 -2.06 -2.23 -13.57
C HIS A 125 -3.53 -1.95 -13.92
N PRO A 126 -4.11 -2.64 -14.92
CA PRO A 126 -5.45 -2.34 -15.44
C PRO A 126 -6.57 -2.53 -14.41
N LYS A 127 -6.33 -3.26 -13.31
CA LYS A 127 -7.29 -3.41 -12.20
C LYS A 127 -7.59 -2.08 -11.48
N LEU A 128 -6.73 -1.07 -11.63
CA LEU A 128 -6.99 0.29 -11.14
C LEU A 128 -8.24 0.91 -11.78
N LEU A 129 -8.58 0.54 -13.02
CA LEU A 129 -9.70 1.07 -13.80
C LEU A 129 -11.07 0.42 -13.50
N VAL A 130 -11.16 -0.53 -12.57
CA VAL A 130 -12.38 -1.32 -12.36
C VAL A 130 -13.02 -1.04 -11.00
N SER A 131 -12.50 -1.65 -9.93
CA SER A 131 -13.07 -1.54 -8.57
C SER A 131 -12.20 -0.73 -7.62
N GLY A 132 -11.09 -0.19 -8.13
CA GLY A 132 -9.92 0.19 -7.37
C GLY A 132 -9.24 -0.99 -6.66
N VAL A 133 -8.00 -0.78 -6.25
CA VAL A 133 -7.16 -1.76 -5.55
C VAL A 133 -6.45 -1.09 -4.37
N TRP A 134 -6.10 -1.87 -3.35
CA TRP A 134 -5.25 -1.36 -2.27
C TRP A 134 -3.80 -1.28 -2.74
N CYS A 135 -3.21 -0.11 -2.56
CA CYS A 135 -1.89 0.21 -3.07
C CYS A 135 -1.01 0.73 -1.94
N ILE A 136 0.27 0.42 -2.02
CA ILE A 136 1.32 1.24 -1.41
C ILE A 136 1.77 2.20 -2.51
N ALA A 137 1.33 3.45 -2.44
CA ALA A 137 1.59 4.44 -3.48
C ALA A 137 2.58 5.49 -2.98
N ASP A 138 3.56 5.84 -3.82
CA ASP A 138 4.34 7.05 -3.66
C ASP A 138 3.52 8.22 -4.23
N VAL A 139 3.22 9.20 -3.38
CA VAL A 139 2.49 10.42 -3.75
C VAL A 139 3.49 11.57 -3.72
N GLU A 140 3.54 12.30 -4.81
CA GLU A 140 4.39 13.49 -4.98
C GLU A 140 3.52 14.73 -5.02
N TYR A 141 4.00 15.78 -4.37
CA TYR A 141 3.42 17.11 -4.39
C TYR A 141 4.30 18.02 -5.21
N GLU A 142 3.75 18.49 -6.32
CA GLU A 142 4.38 19.50 -7.16
C GLU A 142 3.49 20.75 -7.16
N HIS A 143 4.11 21.90 -6.93
CA HIS A 143 3.45 23.20 -7.02
C HIS A 143 4.24 24.07 -7.98
N SER A 144 3.68 24.31 -9.17
CA SER A 144 4.20 25.32 -10.09
C SER A 144 3.56 26.67 -9.75
N GLU A 145 4.38 27.70 -9.52
CA GLU A 145 3.92 29.10 -9.39
C GLU A 145 3.63 29.75 -10.77
N ASP A 146 3.43 28.96 -11.81
CA ASP A 146 3.15 29.49 -13.14
C ASP A 146 1.72 30.06 -13.19
N LYS A 147 1.69 31.39 -13.38
CA LYS A 147 0.52 32.26 -13.57
C LYS A 147 -0.19 32.04 -14.89
#